data_AF-W6QU58-F1
#
_entry.id   AF-W6QU58-F1
#
_cell.length_a   1.000
_cell.length_b   1.000
_cell.length_c   1.000
_cell.angle_alpha   90.00
_cell.angle_beta   90.00
_cell.angle_gamma   90.00
#
_symmetry.space_group_name_H-M   'P 1'
#
loop_
_entity.id
_entity.type
_entity.pdbx_description
1 polymer ?
#
loop_
_entity_poly.entity_id
_entity_poly.type
_entity_poly.pdbx_seq_one_letter_code
_entity_poly.pdbx_strand_id
1 'polypeptide(L)'
;MEDAVRAFEEASADPSTEYLDGIVYARDKIVVCAGRQVEQTSNVKPRRFTRRQDDWFYLHVEQIAQSKISDRENSPHMPDAVDYIPLTDYLFRYDRGGFWVARYAFSYFCVPFTFLTRWLLNRFMHTKVMYHALHVSGLARRYIIQDVGVPTSTAAEFLDWLDRPENFGQYPLWLCPLPPGSAGGLEGKPADDDKGVDAQRTRLLNFGIWGPAATTDEVGFVAQNRRLEHKVHSLGGKKWLYAHTYYTEDEFWSIYNKPGYDSLREKYHAQHLPSLYEKVRVHESDLPGPHRGEFESGWKGSVKRALWDVWPFCGLYGVYKAWRGGDYLLRKEVPKKKTD
;
A
#
# COMPACT_ATOMS: atom_id res chain seq x y z
N MET A 1 10.18 16.68 5.48
CA MET A 1 10.63 15.60 4.56
C MET A 1 12.14 15.61 4.37
N GLU A 2 12.77 16.75 4.06
CA GLU A 2 14.23 16.82 3.88
C GLU A 2 15.02 16.22 5.05
N ASP A 3 14.63 16.53 6.30
CA ASP A 3 15.24 15.93 7.50
C ASP A 3 15.08 14.42 7.56
N ALA A 4 13.92 13.89 7.14
CA ALA A 4 13.66 12.47 7.10
C ALA A 4 14.49 11.77 6.01
N VAL A 5 14.67 12.42 4.85
CA VAL A 5 15.56 11.93 3.79
C VAL A 5 17.00 11.85 4.31
N ARG A 6 17.49 12.88 5.01
CA ARG A 6 18.82 12.83 5.63
C ARG A 6 18.94 11.70 6.65
N ALA A 7 17.94 11.52 7.52
CA ALA A 7 17.92 10.41 8.47
C ALA A 7 17.90 9.03 7.78
N PHE A 8 17.19 8.88 6.65
CA PHE A 8 17.24 7.66 5.84
C PHE A 8 18.62 7.43 5.21
N GLU A 9 19.27 8.49 4.72
CA GLU A 9 20.61 8.40 4.13
C GLU A 9 21.67 8.04 5.16
N GLU A 10 21.63 8.66 6.34
CA GLU A 10 22.49 8.34 7.48
C GLU A 10 22.30 6.89 7.92
N ALA A 11 21.05 6.45 8.11
CA ALA A 11 20.74 5.08 8.49
C ALA A 11 21.14 4.06 7.42
N SER A 12 21.00 4.40 6.13
CA SER A 12 21.41 3.53 5.01
C SER A 12 22.93 3.44 4.86
N ALA A 13 23.67 4.46 5.31
CA ALA A 13 25.13 4.47 5.31
C ALA A 13 25.73 3.69 6.50
N ASP A 14 24.96 3.51 7.58
CA ASP A 14 25.35 2.70 8.73
C ASP A 14 25.27 1.19 8.38
N PRO A 15 26.41 0.47 8.32
CA PRO A 15 26.43 -0.96 7.98
C PRO A 15 25.75 -1.85 9.04
N SER A 16 25.44 -1.30 10.23
CA SER A 16 24.70 -2.02 11.26
C SER A 16 23.18 -1.96 11.03
N THR A 17 22.67 -1.07 10.18
CA THR A 17 21.24 -0.99 9.85
C THR A 17 20.86 -2.11 8.89
N GLU A 18 20.03 -3.03 9.36
CA GLU A 18 19.54 -4.17 8.57
C GLU A 18 18.11 -3.98 8.09
N TYR A 19 17.33 -3.15 8.78
CA TYR A 19 15.95 -2.86 8.46
C TYR A 19 15.69 -1.36 8.52
N LEU A 20 15.00 -0.83 7.52
CA LEU A 20 14.75 0.60 7.42
C LEU A 20 13.40 0.87 6.75
N ASP A 21 12.54 1.59 7.45
CA ASP A 21 11.29 2.14 6.92
C ASP A 21 10.89 3.41 7.67
N GLY A 22 9.75 3.99 7.31
CA GLY A 22 9.23 5.15 8.03
C GLY A 22 7.74 5.37 7.81
N ILE A 23 7.18 6.25 8.61
CA ILE A 23 5.75 6.57 8.59
C ILE A 23 5.58 8.09 8.67
N VAL A 24 4.80 8.64 7.75
CA VAL A 24 4.38 10.05 7.78
C VAL A 24 3.01 10.12 8.44
N TYR A 25 2.90 10.85 9.55
CA TYR A 25 1.64 11.09 10.27
C TYR A 25 1.05 12.47 10.00
N ALA A 26 1.88 13.42 9.60
CA ALA A 26 1.52 14.74 9.11
C ALA A 26 2.66 15.27 8.22
N ARG A 27 2.41 16.35 7.46
CA ARG A 27 3.43 16.98 6.60
C ARG A 27 4.77 17.23 7.31
N ASP A 28 4.73 17.62 8.58
CA ASP A 28 5.86 17.93 9.44
C ASP A 28 6.18 16.83 10.47
N LYS A 29 5.39 15.75 10.52
CA LYS A 29 5.56 14.64 11.45
C LYS A 29 5.88 13.35 10.71
N ILE A 30 7.18 13.07 10.59
CA ILE A 30 7.72 11.87 9.96
C ILE A 30 8.56 11.12 10.99
N VAL A 31 8.37 9.81 11.08
CA VAL A 31 9.19 8.91 11.91
C VAL A 31 9.99 7.99 11.00
N VAL A 32 11.30 7.92 11.23
CA VAL A 32 12.20 6.96 10.58
C VAL A 32 12.48 5.84 11.57
N CYS A 33 12.32 4.60 11.12
CA CYS A 33 12.52 3.39 11.90
C CYS A 33 13.71 2.62 11.34
N ALA A 34 14.84 2.66 12.04
CA ALA A 34 16.02 1.86 11.75
C ALA A 34 16.11 0.71 12.75
N GLY A 35 16.51 -0.48 12.27
CA GLY A 35 16.61 -1.68 13.08
C GLY A 35 17.82 -2.53 12.70
N ARG A 36 18.33 -3.26 13.68
CA ARG A 36 19.42 -4.23 13.54
C ARG A 36 19.11 -5.49 14.33
N GLN A 37 19.59 -6.63 13.89
CA GLN A 37 19.40 -7.87 14.62
C GLN A 37 20.31 -7.90 15.86
N VAL A 38 19.78 -8.42 16.97
CA VAL A 38 20.53 -8.59 18.23
C VAL A 38 20.27 -9.98 18.78
N GLU A 39 21.31 -10.65 19.29
CA GLU A 39 21.20 -12.00 19.85
C GLU A 39 20.60 -12.01 21.26
N GLN A 40 20.90 -10.98 22.05
CA GLN A 40 20.40 -10.82 23.41
C GLN A 40 19.76 -9.45 23.55
N THR A 41 18.56 -9.43 24.14
CA THR A 41 17.97 -8.18 24.59
C THR A 41 18.72 -7.72 25.83
N SER A 42 18.79 -6.41 26.05
CA SER A 42 19.05 -5.90 27.40
C SER A 42 17.99 -6.46 28.37
N ASN A 43 18.10 -6.20 29.68
CA ASN A 43 17.09 -6.59 30.69
C ASN A 43 15.70 -5.95 30.49
N VAL A 44 15.41 -5.44 29.28
CA VAL A 44 14.15 -4.83 28.85
C VAL A 44 13.24 -5.90 28.26
N LYS A 45 11.97 -5.86 28.64
CA LYS A 45 10.94 -6.78 28.12
C LYS A 45 10.72 -6.53 26.61
N PRO A 46 10.76 -7.58 25.76
CA PRO A 46 10.50 -7.41 24.34
C PRO A 46 9.08 -6.93 24.06
N ARG A 47 8.94 -6.01 23.10
CA ARG A 47 7.66 -5.54 22.56
C ARG A 47 7.17 -6.48 21.48
N ARG A 48 5.86 -6.69 21.40
CA ARG A 48 5.20 -7.60 20.45
C ARG A 48 4.07 -6.87 19.75
N PHE A 49 3.72 -7.36 18.56
CA PHE A 49 2.71 -6.73 17.70
C PHE A 49 1.70 -7.71 17.13
N THR A 50 1.96 -9.01 17.22
CA THR A 50 1.12 -10.05 16.60
C THR A 50 -0.06 -10.48 17.45
N ARG A 51 -0.07 -10.20 18.76
CA ARG A 51 -1.12 -10.69 19.66
C ARG A 51 -2.31 -9.73 19.67
N ARG A 52 -3.47 -10.28 20.00
CA ARG A 52 -4.74 -9.56 20.05
C ARG A 52 -4.71 -8.32 20.96
N GLN A 53 -4.03 -8.41 22.09
CA GLN A 53 -3.87 -7.31 23.06
C GLN A 53 -2.74 -6.34 22.74
N ASP A 54 -1.89 -6.64 21.77
CA ASP A 54 -0.81 -5.74 21.39
C ASP A 54 -1.39 -4.62 20.51
N ASP A 55 -0.79 -3.43 20.59
CA ASP A 55 -1.11 -2.35 19.67
C ASP A 55 -0.69 -2.70 18.23
N TRP A 56 -1.31 -2.02 17.26
CA TRP A 56 -0.82 -2.11 15.88
C TRP A 56 0.44 -1.25 15.78
N PHE A 57 1.43 -1.71 15.02
CA PHE A 57 2.76 -1.09 14.99
C PHE A 57 2.70 0.42 14.72
N TYR A 58 1.93 0.85 13.73
CA TYR A 58 1.83 2.28 13.40
C TYR A 58 1.20 3.13 14.52
N LEU A 59 0.31 2.59 15.36
CA LEU A 59 -0.25 3.33 16.51
C LEU A 59 0.78 3.48 17.62
N HIS A 60 1.60 2.45 17.82
CA HIS A 60 2.70 2.49 18.78
C HIS A 60 3.76 3.52 18.37
N VAL A 61 4.15 3.52 17.09
CA VAL A 61 5.07 4.52 16.53
C VAL A 61 4.50 5.94 16.63
N GLU A 62 3.18 6.11 16.42
CA GLU A 62 2.51 7.40 16.58
C GLU A 62 2.56 7.91 18.02
N GLN A 63 2.32 7.04 19.01
CA GLN A 63 2.41 7.38 20.44
C GLN A 63 3.81 7.86 20.82
N ILE A 64 4.86 7.18 20.33
CA ILE A 64 6.25 7.62 20.52
C ILE A 64 6.42 9.03 19.94
N ALA A 65 5.99 9.23 18.68
CA ALA A 65 6.13 10.50 17.98
C ALA A 65 5.38 11.64 18.66
N GLN A 66 4.26 11.37 19.34
CA GLN A 66 3.50 12.36 20.10
C GLN A 66 4.16 12.70 21.44
N SER A 67 4.75 11.71 22.12
CA SER A 67 5.32 11.91 23.46
C SER A 67 6.63 12.72 23.51
N LYS A 68 7.32 12.90 22.38
CA LYS A 68 8.68 13.46 22.31
C LYS A 68 8.85 14.81 21.60
N ILE A 69 7.73 15.46 21.24
CA ILE A 69 7.76 16.76 20.53
C ILE A 69 8.39 17.88 21.38
N SER A 70 8.53 17.71 22.70
CA SER A 70 9.03 18.76 23.61
C SER A 70 10.56 18.81 23.83
N ASP A 71 11.35 17.78 23.48
CA ASP A 71 12.75 17.66 23.98
C ASP A 71 13.84 17.52 22.88
N ARG A 72 13.55 17.90 21.63
CA ARG A 72 14.42 17.64 20.45
C ARG A 72 15.78 18.35 20.41
N GLU A 73 16.08 19.29 21.31
CA GLU A 73 17.29 20.13 21.18
C GLU A 73 18.60 19.48 21.67
N ASN A 74 18.57 18.35 22.39
CA ASN A 74 19.72 17.95 23.21
C ASN A 74 20.57 16.76 22.74
N SER A 75 20.23 16.01 21.66
CA SER A 75 21.16 15.02 21.09
C SER A 75 20.74 14.49 19.70
N PRO A 76 21.38 14.93 18.59
CA PRO A 76 21.03 14.49 17.24
C PRO A 76 21.43 13.05 16.89
N HIS A 77 22.14 12.34 17.77
CA HIS A 77 22.68 10.99 17.49
C HIS A 77 22.06 9.87 18.34
N MET A 78 21.03 10.16 19.14
CA MET A 78 20.34 9.16 19.95
C MET A 78 18.94 8.89 19.39
N PRO A 79 18.53 7.63 19.25
CA PRO A 79 17.17 7.31 18.81
C PRO A 79 16.15 7.80 19.84
N ASP A 80 15.04 8.35 19.34
CA ASP A 80 13.91 8.79 20.16
C ASP A 80 13.35 7.64 21.02
N ALA A 81 13.36 6.41 20.52
CA ALA A 81 12.98 5.23 21.28
C ALA A 81 13.71 4.00 20.75
N VAL A 82 13.91 3.02 21.62
CA VAL A 82 14.48 1.71 21.27
C VAL A 82 13.54 0.62 21.76
N ASP A 83 13.01 -0.17 20.84
CA ASP A 83 12.21 -1.36 21.13
C ASP A 83 12.97 -2.63 20.74
N TYR A 84 12.93 -3.63 21.60
CA TYR A 84 13.38 -4.97 21.27
C TYR A 84 12.19 -5.80 20.81
N ILE A 85 12.17 -6.19 19.53
CA ILE A 85 11.02 -6.85 18.91
C ILE A 85 11.46 -8.24 18.45
N PRO A 86 10.77 -9.32 18.85
CA PRO A 86 11.04 -10.65 18.30
C PRO A 86 10.94 -10.63 16.78
N LEU A 87 11.84 -11.34 16.08
CA LEU A 87 11.93 -11.27 14.62
C LEU A 87 10.59 -11.55 13.92
N THR A 88 9.84 -12.56 14.37
CA THR A 88 8.49 -12.83 13.84
C THR A 88 7.54 -11.65 14.02
N ASP A 89 7.53 -11.02 15.19
CA ASP A 89 6.70 -9.84 15.46
C ASP A 89 7.12 -8.65 14.58
N TYR A 90 8.42 -8.50 14.30
CA TYR A 90 8.95 -7.45 13.43
C TYR A 90 8.57 -7.65 11.96
N LEU A 91 8.75 -8.86 11.42
CA LEU A 91 8.43 -9.18 10.02
C LEU A 91 6.93 -9.06 9.73
N PHE A 92 6.08 -9.39 10.69
CA PHE A 92 4.62 -9.33 10.55
C PHE A 92 3.98 -8.10 11.23
N ARG A 93 4.77 -7.07 11.57
CA ARG A 93 4.30 -5.90 12.35
C ARG A 93 3.16 -5.11 11.69
N TYR A 94 3.07 -5.17 10.35
CA TYR A 94 2.02 -4.52 9.56
C TYR A 94 0.85 -5.44 9.19
N ASP A 95 0.90 -6.75 9.53
CA ASP A 95 -0.17 -7.68 9.16
C ASP A 95 -1.49 -7.35 9.86
N ARG A 96 -1.43 -6.99 11.15
CA ARG A 96 -2.59 -6.52 11.89
C ARG A 96 -2.92 -5.09 11.48
N GLY A 97 -4.07 -4.96 10.85
CA GLY A 97 -4.59 -3.72 10.32
C GLY A 97 -4.32 -3.53 8.82
N GLY A 98 -3.52 -4.39 8.19
CA GLY A 98 -2.97 -4.16 6.86
C GLY A 98 -2.34 -2.77 6.79
N PHE A 99 -1.27 -2.58 7.54
CA PHE A 99 -0.72 -1.28 7.95
C PHE A 99 -1.70 -0.49 8.82
N TRP A 100 -2.56 0.33 8.20
CA TRP A 100 -3.61 1.13 8.86
C TRP A 100 -4.95 1.08 8.12
N VAL A 101 -5.03 0.34 7.00
CA VAL A 101 -6.22 0.34 6.13
C VAL A 101 -7.46 -0.14 6.86
N ALA A 102 -7.31 -1.06 7.81
CA ALA A 102 -8.42 -1.52 8.64
C ALA A 102 -9.12 -0.39 9.41
N ARG A 103 -8.44 0.73 9.74
CA ARG A 103 -9.08 1.90 10.36
C ARG A 103 -10.27 2.40 9.55
N TYR A 104 -10.17 2.36 8.22
CA TYR A 104 -11.27 2.77 7.34
C TYR A 104 -12.44 1.79 7.35
N ALA A 105 -12.20 0.50 7.65
CA ALA A 105 -13.28 -0.46 7.87
C ALA A 105 -14.07 -0.11 9.15
N PHE A 106 -13.41 0.32 10.23
CA PHE A 106 -14.10 0.80 11.44
C PHE A 106 -14.99 2.01 11.13
N SER A 107 -14.47 2.99 10.39
CA SER A 107 -15.25 4.13 9.91
C SER A 107 -16.42 3.70 9.04
N TYR A 108 -16.20 2.78 8.09
CA TYR A 108 -17.24 2.27 7.20
C TYR A 108 -18.35 1.55 7.97
N PHE A 109 -18.07 0.80 9.03
CA PHE A 109 -19.09 0.10 9.81
C PHE A 109 -19.61 0.89 11.03
N CYS A 110 -19.22 2.17 11.16
CA CYS A 110 -19.54 3.01 12.32
C CYS A 110 -19.14 2.37 13.67
N VAL A 111 -18.08 1.56 13.68
CA VAL A 111 -17.55 0.94 14.89
C VAL A 111 -16.49 1.86 15.49
N PRO A 112 -16.58 2.24 16.77
CA PRO A 112 -15.56 3.07 17.42
C PRO A 112 -14.17 2.43 17.29
N PHE A 113 -13.15 3.20 16.94
CA PHE A 113 -11.77 2.71 16.82
C PHE A 113 -11.05 2.77 18.18
N THR A 114 -11.35 1.81 19.07
CA THR A 114 -10.79 1.74 20.43
C THR A 114 -10.01 0.44 20.63
N PHE A 115 -9.25 0.35 21.74
CA PHE A 115 -8.59 -0.90 22.12
C PHE A 115 -9.58 -2.07 22.20
N LEU A 116 -10.74 -1.87 22.83
CA LEU A 116 -11.73 -2.92 23.04
C LEU A 116 -12.29 -3.46 21.72
N THR A 117 -12.61 -2.58 20.77
CA THR A 117 -13.16 -3.00 19.47
C THR A 117 -12.10 -3.63 18.57
N ARG A 118 -10.86 -3.10 18.56
CA ARG A 118 -9.71 -3.74 17.89
C ARG A 118 -9.43 -5.12 18.46
N TRP A 119 -9.49 -5.26 19.79
CA TRP A 119 -9.40 -6.55 20.44
C TRP A 119 -10.56 -7.42 19.97
N LEU A 120 -11.83 -7.02 20.13
CA LEU A 120 -12.99 -7.84 19.73
C LEU A 120 -12.91 -8.35 18.28
N LEU A 121 -12.54 -7.46 17.35
CA LEU A 121 -12.56 -7.73 15.91
C LEU A 121 -11.24 -8.25 15.34
N ASN A 122 -10.22 -8.49 16.16
CA ASN A 122 -8.85 -8.82 15.73
C ASN A 122 -8.76 -9.88 14.62
N ARG A 123 -9.59 -10.93 14.70
CA ARG A 123 -9.65 -12.00 13.69
C ARG A 123 -9.90 -11.46 12.27
N PHE A 124 -10.70 -10.40 12.13
CA PHE A 124 -11.01 -9.78 10.84
C PHE A 124 -9.97 -8.76 10.40
N MET A 125 -9.08 -8.34 11.32
CA MET A 125 -8.10 -7.28 11.09
C MET A 125 -6.76 -7.78 10.55
N HIS A 126 -6.62 -9.10 10.33
CA HIS A 126 -5.46 -9.64 9.62
C HIS A 126 -5.61 -9.39 8.11
N THR A 127 -4.52 -8.99 7.45
CA THR A 127 -4.44 -8.64 6.03
C THR A 127 -5.24 -9.59 5.15
N LYS A 128 -4.99 -10.91 5.26
CA LYS A 128 -5.66 -11.92 4.43
C LYS A 128 -7.19 -11.85 4.50
N VAL A 129 -7.75 -11.70 5.70
CA VAL A 129 -9.21 -11.69 5.93
C VAL A 129 -9.79 -10.36 5.46
N MET A 130 -9.12 -9.27 5.77
CA MET A 130 -9.54 -7.92 5.40
C MET A 130 -9.58 -7.72 3.89
N TYR A 131 -8.50 -8.07 3.17
CA TYR A 131 -8.44 -7.89 1.72
C TYR A 131 -9.40 -8.83 0.97
N HIS A 132 -9.65 -10.04 1.49
CA HIS A 132 -10.74 -10.88 0.98
C HIS A 132 -12.08 -10.14 1.08
N ALA A 133 -12.42 -9.61 2.26
CA ALA A 133 -13.67 -8.87 2.44
C ALA A 133 -13.74 -7.61 1.56
N LEU A 134 -12.62 -6.89 1.39
CA LEU A 134 -12.52 -5.70 0.55
C LEU A 134 -12.81 -6.00 -0.92
N HIS A 135 -12.19 -7.06 -1.48
CA HIS A 135 -12.39 -7.44 -2.87
C HIS A 135 -13.81 -7.97 -3.11
N VAL A 136 -14.31 -8.86 -2.23
CA VAL A 136 -15.65 -9.45 -2.39
C VAL A 136 -16.78 -8.43 -2.22
N SER A 137 -16.58 -7.41 -1.38
CA SER A 137 -17.56 -6.32 -1.22
C SER A 137 -17.57 -5.33 -2.39
N GLY A 138 -16.53 -5.33 -3.24
CA GLY A 138 -16.33 -4.30 -4.26
C GLY A 138 -15.89 -2.94 -3.68
N LEU A 139 -15.65 -2.85 -2.37
CA LEU A 139 -15.23 -1.61 -1.73
C LEU A 139 -13.84 -1.16 -2.18
N ALA A 140 -13.00 -2.06 -2.71
CA ALA A 140 -11.70 -1.71 -3.29
C ALA A 140 -11.77 -0.56 -4.31
N ARG A 141 -12.91 -0.41 -5.02
CA ARG A 141 -13.16 0.64 -6.02
C ARG A 141 -13.38 2.02 -5.41
N ARG A 142 -13.28 2.16 -4.09
CA ARG A 142 -13.41 3.43 -3.34
C ARG A 142 -12.11 3.83 -2.64
N TYR A 143 -11.03 3.07 -2.85
CA TYR A 143 -9.76 3.29 -2.18
C TYR A 143 -8.65 3.51 -3.22
N ILE A 144 -7.76 4.43 -2.90
CA ILE A 144 -6.44 4.54 -3.52
C ILE A 144 -5.52 3.61 -2.73
N ILE A 145 -5.04 2.57 -3.40
CA ILE A 145 -4.08 1.61 -2.84
C ILE A 145 -2.93 1.50 -3.84
N GLN A 146 -1.90 2.32 -3.64
CA GLN A 146 -0.79 2.42 -4.56
C GLN A 146 0.54 2.54 -3.83
N ASP A 147 1.59 1.98 -4.43
CA ASP A 147 2.96 2.19 -3.98
C ASP A 147 3.76 2.72 -5.17
N VAL A 148 4.57 3.74 -4.90
CA VAL A 148 5.30 4.49 -5.92
C VAL A 148 6.70 4.82 -5.41
N GLY A 149 7.72 4.58 -6.24
CA GLY A 149 9.09 5.01 -5.97
C GLY A 149 9.34 6.39 -6.54
N VAL A 150 9.72 7.34 -5.70
CA VAL A 150 10.02 8.72 -6.10
C VAL A 150 11.49 9.03 -5.76
N PRO A 151 12.26 9.70 -6.63
CA PRO A 151 13.63 10.08 -6.30
C PRO A 151 13.72 10.86 -5.00
N THR A 152 14.71 10.55 -4.16
CA THR A 152 14.87 11.22 -2.85
C THR A 152 14.99 12.73 -2.98
N SER A 153 15.57 13.23 -4.08
CA SER A 153 15.68 14.66 -4.42
C SER A 153 14.34 15.37 -4.63
N THR A 154 13.28 14.64 -4.99
CA THR A 154 11.93 15.19 -5.23
C THR A 154 10.90 14.70 -4.22
N ALA A 155 11.31 13.92 -3.21
CA ALA A 155 10.43 13.34 -2.20
C ALA A 155 9.70 14.42 -1.36
N ALA A 156 10.36 15.56 -1.08
CA ALA A 156 9.74 16.67 -0.37
C ALA A 156 8.60 17.32 -1.18
N GLU A 157 8.84 17.58 -2.47
CA GLU A 157 7.81 18.10 -3.37
C GLU A 157 6.63 17.13 -3.50
N PHE A 158 6.91 15.82 -3.57
CA PHE A 158 5.86 14.81 -3.64
C PHE A 158 5.00 14.75 -2.37
N LEU A 159 5.63 14.82 -1.19
CA LEU A 159 4.88 14.88 0.08
C LEU A 159 4.00 16.13 0.14
N ASP A 160 4.53 17.29 -0.25
CA ASP A 160 3.78 18.55 -0.28
C ASP A 160 2.61 18.52 -1.26
N TRP A 161 2.76 17.77 -2.34
CA TRP A 161 1.67 17.53 -3.27
C TRP A 161 0.61 16.59 -2.68
N LEU A 162 1.01 15.51 -1.98
CA LEU A 162 0.10 14.55 -1.34
C LEU A 162 -0.66 15.16 -0.16
N ASP A 163 -0.07 16.07 0.60
CA ASP A 163 -0.69 16.76 1.74
C ASP A 163 -1.95 17.55 1.36
N ARG A 164 -2.07 17.94 0.07
CA ARG A 164 -3.23 18.70 -0.40
C ARG A 164 -4.50 17.83 -0.45
N PRO A 165 -5.63 18.28 0.14
CA PRO A 165 -6.90 17.55 0.15
C PRO A 165 -7.40 17.09 -1.22
N GLU A 166 -7.18 17.89 -2.27
CA GLU A 166 -7.60 17.57 -3.63
C GLU A 166 -6.78 16.46 -4.30
N ASN A 167 -5.61 16.12 -3.76
CA ASN A 167 -4.71 15.10 -4.30
C ASN A 167 -4.81 13.80 -3.49
N PHE A 168 -4.57 13.87 -2.18
CA PHE A 168 -4.77 12.75 -1.26
C PHE A 168 -5.21 13.22 0.12
N GLY A 169 -4.48 14.18 0.72
CA GLY A 169 -4.83 14.88 1.97
C GLY A 169 -5.01 14.00 3.19
N GLN A 170 -4.42 12.81 3.18
CA GLN A 170 -4.67 11.79 4.18
C GLN A 170 -3.36 11.18 4.68
N TYR A 171 -3.39 10.82 5.95
CA TYR A 171 -2.29 10.18 6.66
C TYR A 171 -2.82 8.93 7.40
N PRO A 172 -1.94 7.96 7.67
CA PRO A 172 -0.50 7.99 7.42
C PRO A 172 -0.08 7.54 5.99
N LEU A 173 1.19 7.81 5.66
CA LEU A 173 1.88 7.32 4.46
C LEU A 173 3.06 6.43 4.87
N TRP A 174 3.35 5.37 4.11
CA TRP A 174 4.50 4.51 4.37
C TRP A 174 5.70 4.95 3.55
N LEU A 175 6.89 4.94 4.15
CA LEU A 175 8.15 5.25 3.49
C LEU A 175 9.08 4.05 3.56
N CYS A 176 9.77 3.75 2.45
CA CYS A 176 10.82 2.73 2.45
C CYS A 176 11.92 3.12 1.46
N PRO A 177 13.15 3.37 1.91
CA PRO A 177 14.23 3.71 1.00
C PRO A 177 14.62 2.48 0.17
N LEU A 178 14.87 2.70 -1.11
CA LEU A 178 15.26 1.66 -2.05
C LEU A 178 16.71 1.88 -2.47
N PRO A 179 17.57 0.84 -2.41
CA PRO A 179 18.92 0.93 -2.92
C PRO A 179 18.92 1.27 -4.43
N PRO A 180 19.99 1.90 -4.94
CA PRO A 180 20.18 2.08 -6.39
C PRO A 180 19.99 0.77 -7.16
N GLY A 181 19.35 0.81 -8.32
CA GLY A 181 19.07 -0.39 -9.14
C GLY A 181 17.90 -1.26 -8.64
N SER A 182 17.32 -0.97 -7.46
CA SER A 182 16.23 -1.77 -6.89
C SER A 182 14.88 -1.58 -7.58
N ALA A 183 14.80 -0.64 -8.54
CA ALA A 183 13.63 -0.52 -9.41
C ALA A 183 13.49 -1.71 -10.39
N GLY A 184 14.41 -2.69 -10.40
CA GLY A 184 14.18 -4.00 -11.02
C GLY A 184 13.97 -3.98 -12.53
N GLY A 185 14.86 -3.30 -13.29
CA GLY A 185 14.65 -3.07 -14.73
C GLY A 185 13.54 -2.04 -15.03
N LEU A 186 12.90 -1.54 -13.97
CA LEU A 186 12.08 -0.33 -13.86
C LEU A 186 12.72 0.90 -14.48
N GLU A 187 14.04 0.98 -14.39
CA GLU A 187 14.89 2.00 -15.01
C GLU A 187 14.72 1.93 -16.54
N GLY A 188 13.71 2.64 -17.07
CA GLY A 188 13.74 3.16 -18.43
C GLY A 188 15.14 3.73 -18.69
N LYS A 189 15.63 3.55 -19.92
CA LYS A 189 16.92 4.10 -20.34
C LYS A 189 17.04 5.54 -19.80
N PRO A 190 18.20 5.93 -19.26
CA PRO A 190 18.42 7.35 -18.97
C PRO A 190 18.07 8.11 -20.25
N ALA A 191 17.15 9.06 -20.13
CA ALA A 191 16.80 9.95 -21.24
C ALA A 191 18.09 10.72 -21.60
N ASP A 192 18.73 10.35 -22.71
CA ASP A 192 19.79 11.08 -23.41
C ASP A 192 20.72 11.96 -22.54
N ASP A 193 21.24 11.42 -21.44
CA ASP A 193 22.31 12.07 -20.69
C ASP A 193 23.62 11.31 -20.95
N ASP A 194 24.38 11.82 -21.91
CA ASP A 194 25.82 11.59 -22.14
C ASP A 194 26.69 12.12 -20.96
N LYS A 195 26.07 12.22 -19.78
CA LYS A 195 26.64 12.65 -18.50
C LYS A 195 26.22 11.60 -17.48
N GLY A 196 27.22 10.94 -16.89
CA GLY A 196 27.07 9.73 -16.09
C GLY A 196 25.86 9.69 -15.16
N VAL A 197 25.30 8.48 -15.02
CA VAL A 197 24.17 8.15 -14.15
C VAL A 197 24.32 8.84 -12.80
N ASP A 198 23.54 9.89 -12.58
CA ASP A 198 23.52 10.63 -11.32
C ASP A 198 23.00 9.70 -10.22
N ALA A 199 23.90 9.35 -9.29
CA ALA A 199 23.62 8.41 -8.20
C ALA A 199 22.50 8.90 -7.26
N GLN A 200 22.17 10.19 -7.26
CA GLN A 200 21.00 10.71 -6.53
C GLN A 200 19.68 10.47 -7.26
N ARG A 201 19.68 10.48 -8.60
CA ARG A 201 18.47 10.16 -9.40
C ARG A 201 18.09 8.67 -9.33
N THR A 202 19.01 7.80 -8.91
CA THR A 202 18.77 6.35 -8.81
C THR A 202 18.32 5.89 -7.42
N ARG A 203 18.42 6.75 -6.39
CA ARG A 203 17.89 6.46 -5.05
C ARG A 203 16.41 6.83 -5.00
N LEU A 204 15.56 5.81 -4.86
CA LEU A 204 14.12 5.99 -4.76
C LEU A 204 13.69 5.85 -3.30
N LEU A 205 12.71 6.65 -2.90
CA LEU A 205 11.93 6.46 -1.69
C LEU A 205 10.57 5.94 -2.11
N ASN A 206 10.21 4.74 -1.65
CA ASN A 206 8.86 4.23 -1.85
C ASN A 206 7.88 5.01 -0.97
N PHE A 207 6.74 5.39 -1.53
CA PHE A 207 5.58 5.93 -0.83
C PHE A 207 4.43 4.94 -0.94
N GLY A 208 4.04 4.34 0.18
CA GLY A 208 2.80 3.57 0.31
C GLY A 208 1.62 4.50 0.60
N ILE A 209 0.70 4.60 -0.36
CA ILE A 209 -0.44 5.52 -0.38
C ILE A 209 -1.71 4.68 -0.30
N TRP A 210 -2.26 4.56 0.91
CA TRP A 210 -3.43 3.72 1.18
C TRP A 210 -4.51 4.48 1.96
N GLY A 211 -5.60 4.78 1.27
CA GLY A 211 -6.73 5.50 1.86
C GLY A 211 -7.95 5.61 0.94
N PRO A 212 -9.10 6.03 1.46
CA PRO A 212 -10.27 6.39 0.66
C PRO A 212 -9.91 7.37 -0.45
N ALA A 213 -10.50 7.19 -1.62
CA ALA A 213 -10.45 8.18 -2.68
C ALA A 213 -11.19 9.46 -2.27
N ALA A 214 -10.82 10.59 -2.86
CA ALA A 214 -11.45 11.88 -2.59
C ALA A 214 -12.90 11.93 -3.10
N THR A 215 -13.23 11.06 -4.05
CA THR A 215 -14.57 10.93 -4.63
C THR A 215 -14.89 9.46 -4.91
N THR A 216 -16.19 9.15 -4.97
CA THR A 216 -16.72 7.84 -5.31
C THR A 216 -17.34 7.78 -6.71
N ASP A 217 -17.35 8.88 -7.45
CA ASP A 217 -17.77 8.88 -8.86
C ASP A 217 -16.66 8.34 -9.76
N GLU A 218 -17.05 7.66 -10.85
CA GLU A 218 -16.11 6.99 -11.77
C GLU A 218 -15.09 7.96 -12.38
N VAL A 219 -15.55 9.11 -12.87
CA VAL A 219 -14.72 10.09 -13.58
C VAL A 219 -13.69 10.70 -12.65
N GLY A 220 -14.12 11.16 -11.48
CA GLY A 220 -13.27 11.75 -10.47
C GLY A 220 -12.28 10.74 -9.88
N PHE A 221 -12.69 9.49 -9.67
CA PHE A 221 -11.80 8.43 -9.18
C PHE A 221 -10.68 8.12 -10.17
N VAL A 222 -11.03 7.96 -11.46
CA VAL A 222 -10.03 7.74 -12.53
C VAL A 222 -9.12 8.96 -12.64
N ALA A 223 -9.67 10.18 -12.63
CA ALA A 223 -8.90 11.41 -12.70
C ALA A 223 -7.91 11.56 -11.51
N GLN A 224 -8.32 11.18 -10.30
CA GLN A 224 -7.44 11.20 -9.13
C GLN A 224 -6.27 10.23 -9.29
N ASN A 225 -6.54 8.97 -9.68
CA ASN A 225 -5.49 7.98 -9.90
C ASN A 225 -4.52 8.40 -11.02
N ARG A 226 -5.04 8.90 -12.15
CA ARG A 226 -4.22 9.39 -13.26
C ARG A 226 -3.35 10.58 -12.85
N ARG A 227 -3.89 11.50 -12.06
CA ARG A 227 -3.13 12.66 -11.55
C ARG A 227 -1.99 12.24 -10.65
N LEU A 228 -2.21 11.26 -9.76
CA LEU A 228 -1.16 10.67 -8.92
C LEU A 228 -0.06 10.03 -9.79
N GLU A 229 -0.46 9.21 -10.76
CA GLU A 229 0.44 8.54 -11.70
C GLU A 229 1.28 9.53 -12.52
N HIS A 230 0.65 10.56 -13.10
CA HIS A 230 1.34 11.62 -13.84
C HIS A 230 2.27 12.44 -12.93
N LYS A 231 1.85 12.73 -11.68
CA LYS A 231 2.72 13.45 -10.74
C LYS A 231 3.98 12.65 -10.43
N VAL A 232 3.83 11.36 -10.15
CA VAL A 232 4.96 10.45 -9.91
C VAL A 232 5.90 10.44 -11.11
N HIS A 233 5.37 10.28 -12.32
CA HIS A 233 6.19 10.31 -13.54
C HIS A 233 6.90 11.66 -13.75
N SER A 234 6.21 12.79 -13.50
CA SER A 234 6.80 14.14 -13.65
C SER A 234 7.98 14.40 -12.72
N LEU A 235 8.06 13.67 -11.60
CA LEU A 235 9.16 13.73 -10.64
C LEU A 235 10.27 12.72 -10.93
N GLY A 236 10.20 12.01 -12.06
CA GLY A 236 11.12 10.91 -12.39
C GLY A 236 10.88 9.65 -11.59
N GLY A 237 9.75 9.56 -10.87
CA GLY A 237 9.32 8.40 -10.12
C GLY A 237 8.56 7.39 -10.98
N LYS A 238 8.27 6.23 -10.38
CA LYS A 238 7.57 5.11 -11.03
C LYS A 238 6.60 4.43 -10.07
N LYS A 239 5.53 3.89 -10.64
CA LYS A 239 4.56 3.08 -9.91
C LYS A 239 4.97 1.61 -9.88
N TRP A 240 4.74 0.94 -8.76
CA TRP A 240 4.91 -0.50 -8.67
C TRP A 240 3.69 -1.24 -9.21
N LEU A 241 3.94 -2.30 -9.96
CA LEU A 241 2.95 -2.98 -10.79
C LEU A 241 2.20 -4.11 -10.07
N TYR A 242 1.88 -3.91 -8.79
CA TYR A 242 1.07 -4.85 -8.00
C TYR A 242 -0.43 -4.48 -7.98
N ALA A 243 -0.75 -3.20 -8.17
CA ALA A 243 -2.11 -2.65 -8.15
C ALA A 243 -2.52 -2.16 -9.54
N HIS A 244 -3.80 -1.84 -9.72
CA HIS A 244 -4.30 -1.32 -10.99
C HIS A 244 -3.56 -0.04 -11.41
N THR A 245 -3.26 0.07 -12.70
CA THR A 245 -2.80 1.29 -13.34
C THR A 245 -3.89 1.92 -14.20
N TYR A 246 -3.85 3.25 -14.28
CA TYR A 246 -4.78 4.08 -15.03
C TYR A 246 -4.08 4.78 -16.20
N TYR A 247 -2.82 4.44 -16.48
CA TYR A 247 -2.15 4.79 -17.73
C TYR A 247 -2.90 4.21 -18.92
N THR A 248 -2.90 4.94 -20.03
CA THR A 248 -3.10 4.35 -21.35
C THR A 248 -1.92 3.42 -21.68
N GLU A 249 -2.10 2.55 -22.66
CA GLU A 249 -1.03 1.63 -23.07
C GLU A 249 0.23 2.37 -23.56
N ASP A 250 0.04 3.46 -24.31
CA ASP A 250 1.13 4.29 -24.80
C ASP A 250 1.87 5.00 -23.65
N GLU A 251 1.12 5.58 -22.69
CA GLU A 251 1.71 6.17 -21.48
C GLU A 251 2.51 5.10 -20.71
N PHE A 252 1.94 3.91 -20.53
CA PHE A 252 2.60 2.80 -19.83
C PHE A 252 3.94 2.43 -20.48
N TRP A 253 3.95 2.18 -21.79
CA TRP A 253 5.17 1.79 -22.50
C TRP A 253 6.15 2.93 -22.75
N SER A 254 5.73 4.19 -22.56
CA SER A 254 6.66 5.32 -22.51
C SER A 254 7.49 5.34 -21.21
N ILE A 255 6.96 4.77 -20.13
CA ILE A 255 7.58 4.74 -18.79
C ILE A 255 8.46 3.49 -18.62
N TYR A 256 7.98 2.35 -19.09
CA TYR A 256 8.60 1.04 -18.90
C TYR A 256 9.31 0.54 -20.17
N ASN A 257 10.45 -0.13 -20.02
CA ASN A 257 11.29 -0.59 -21.14
C ASN A 257 10.63 -1.73 -21.96
N LYS A 258 9.73 -1.36 -22.88
CA LYS A 258 9.02 -2.29 -23.78
C LYS A 258 9.98 -3.15 -24.62
N PRO A 259 11.04 -2.60 -25.27
CA PRO A 259 11.95 -3.42 -26.07
C PRO A 259 12.66 -4.51 -25.26
N GLY A 260 13.15 -4.17 -24.06
CA GLY A 260 13.78 -5.15 -23.17
C GLY A 260 12.79 -6.21 -22.68
N TYR A 261 11.57 -5.78 -22.34
CA TYR A 261 10.48 -6.66 -21.96
C TYR A 261 10.08 -7.65 -23.08
N ASP A 262 9.90 -7.15 -24.31
CA ASP A 262 9.51 -7.97 -25.46
C ASP A 262 10.62 -8.96 -25.85
N SER A 263 11.89 -8.55 -25.80
CA SER A 263 13.03 -9.43 -26.03
C SER A 263 13.07 -10.60 -25.05
N LEU A 264 12.80 -10.35 -23.75
CA LEU A 264 12.69 -11.41 -22.75
C LEU A 264 11.51 -12.34 -23.03
N ARG A 265 10.36 -11.80 -23.43
CA ARG A 265 9.19 -12.63 -23.76
C ARG A 265 9.43 -13.52 -24.96
N GLU A 266 10.11 -13.03 -25.98
CA GLU A 266 10.47 -13.83 -27.15
C GLU A 266 11.46 -14.92 -26.78
N LYS A 267 12.56 -14.57 -26.08
CA LYS A 267 13.59 -15.51 -25.62
C LYS A 267 13.01 -16.68 -24.80
N TYR A 268 12.00 -16.41 -23.98
CA TYR A 268 11.37 -17.42 -23.10
C TYR A 268 10.01 -17.91 -23.62
N HIS A 269 9.65 -17.61 -24.87
CA HIS A 269 8.39 -18.04 -25.52
C HIS A 269 7.11 -17.67 -24.73
N ALA A 270 7.14 -16.56 -23.98
CA ALA A 270 6.05 -16.12 -23.11
C ALA A 270 5.00 -15.23 -23.83
N GLN A 271 5.08 -15.10 -25.16
CA GLN A 271 4.23 -14.22 -25.96
C GLN A 271 2.73 -14.56 -25.87
N HIS A 272 2.40 -15.82 -25.57
CA HIS A 272 1.02 -16.32 -25.40
C HIS A 272 0.39 -15.95 -24.04
N LEU A 273 1.18 -15.51 -23.07
CA LEU A 273 0.69 -15.05 -21.77
C LEU A 273 0.27 -13.57 -21.86
N PRO A 274 -0.65 -13.09 -21.01
CA PRO A 274 -0.95 -11.66 -20.94
C PRO A 274 0.31 -10.82 -20.75
N SER A 275 0.35 -9.66 -21.42
CA SER A 275 1.38 -8.64 -21.26
C SER A 275 1.33 -8.04 -19.86
N LEU A 276 2.39 -7.30 -19.49
CA LEU A 276 2.45 -6.65 -18.19
C LEU A 276 1.36 -5.59 -18.06
N TYR A 277 1.15 -4.78 -19.10
CA TYR A 277 0.06 -3.81 -19.18
C TYR A 277 -1.31 -4.49 -19.06
N GLU A 278 -1.55 -5.60 -19.77
CA GLU A 278 -2.81 -6.33 -19.71
C GLU A 278 -3.12 -6.88 -18.30
N LYS A 279 -2.08 -7.20 -17.52
CA LYS A 279 -2.25 -7.69 -16.14
C LYS A 279 -2.61 -6.59 -15.14
N VAL A 280 -2.18 -5.36 -15.39
CA VAL A 280 -2.32 -4.28 -14.41
C VAL A 280 -3.31 -3.19 -14.82
N ARG A 281 -3.71 -3.11 -16.09
CA ARG A 281 -4.70 -2.12 -16.52
C ARG A 281 -6.02 -2.29 -15.76
N VAL A 282 -6.65 -1.18 -15.42
CA VAL A 282 -8.00 -1.21 -14.84
C VAL A 282 -9.00 -1.71 -15.89
N HIS A 283 -9.93 -2.58 -15.49
CA HIS A 283 -11.08 -2.96 -16.32
C HIS A 283 -12.32 -2.18 -15.90
N GLU A 284 -13.31 -2.05 -16.80
CA GLU A 284 -14.59 -1.40 -16.47
C GLU A 284 -15.29 -2.02 -15.25
N SER A 285 -15.12 -3.33 -15.06
CA SER A 285 -15.65 -4.03 -13.89
C SER A 285 -15.02 -3.57 -12.58
N ASP A 286 -13.87 -2.90 -12.60
CA ASP A 286 -13.11 -2.48 -11.42
C ASP A 286 -13.28 -1.00 -11.09
N LEU A 287 -14.04 -0.27 -11.91
CA LEU A 287 -14.32 1.15 -11.73
C LEU A 287 -15.51 1.38 -10.77
N PRO A 288 -15.52 2.51 -10.03
CA PRO A 288 -16.67 2.88 -9.20
C PRO A 288 -17.94 2.97 -10.02
N GLY A 289 -19.07 2.58 -9.42
CA GLY A 289 -20.37 2.59 -10.09
C GLY A 289 -21.27 1.46 -9.57
N PRO A 290 -22.48 1.32 -10.13
CA PRO A 290 -23.38 0.22 -9.78
C PRO A 290 -22.68 -1.11 -9.97
N HIS A 291 -22.91 -2.06 -9.08
CA HIS A 291 -22.27 -3.37 -9.18
C HIS A 291 -22.61 -4.07 -10.51
N ARG A 292 -21.63 -4.10 -11.42
CA ARG A 292 -21.77 -4.70 -12.77
C ARG A 292 -21.61 -6.23 -12.81
N GLY A 293 -21.43 -6.89 -11.66
CA GLY A 293 -21.25 -8.34 -11.60
C GLY A 293 -22.57 -9.11 -11.80
N GLU A 294 -22.47 -10.31 -12.35
CA GLU A 294 -23.61 -11.22 -12.52
C GLU A 294 -24.13 -11.69 -11.17
N PHE A 295 -25.33 -11.22 -10.80
CA PHE A 295 -26.07 -11.79 -9.69
C PHE A 295 -26.81 -13.05 -10.16
N GLU A 296 -26.87 -14.07 -9.30
CA GLU A 296 -27.64 -15.30 -9.54
C GLU A 296 -29.08 -14.97 -10.00
N SER A 297 -29.64 -15.75 -10.92
CA SER A 297 -31.05 -15.60 -11.29
C SER A 297 -31.99 -15.92 -10.12
N GLY A 298 -33.12 -15.22 -10.02
CA GLY A 298 -34.19 -15.49 -9.03
C GLY A 298 -34.24 -14.49 -7.88
N TRP A 299 -35.14 -14.75 -6.91
CA TRP A 299 -35.46 -13.83 -5.80
C TRP A 299 -34.22 -13.40 -5.01
N LYS A 300 -33.33 -14.35 -4.67
CA LYS A 300 -32.09 -14.04 -3.93
C LYS A 300 -31.18 -13.07 -4.67
N GLY A 301 -31.07 -13.20 -6.00
CA GLY A 301 -30.27 -12.28 -6.80
C GLY A 301 -30.92 -10.91 -6.99
N SER A 302 -32.25 -10.86 -7.07
CA SER A 302 -32.99 -9.58 -7.10
C SER A 302 -32.85 -8.81 -5.78
N VAL A 303 -32.94 -9.50 -4.63
CA VAL A 303 -32.69 -8.88 -3.32
C VAL A 303 -31.24 -8.41 -3.20
N LYS A 304 -30.27 -9.24 -3.61
CA LYS A 304 -28.86 -8.84 -3.64
C LYS A 304 -28.66 -7.59 -4.51
N ARG A 305 -29.21 -7.55 -5.73
CA ARG A 305 -29.14 -6.38 -6.62
C ARG A 305 -29.71 -5.12 -5.99
N ALA A 306 -30.90 -5.22 -5.40
CA ALA A 306 -31.59 -4.08 -4.82
C ALA A 306 -30.87 -3.51 -3.58
N LEU A 307 -30.22 -4.37 -2.80
CA LEU A 307 -29.57 -3.98 -1.55
C LEU A 307 -28.05 -3.79 -1.68
N TRP A 308 -27.42 -4.17 -2.80
CA TRP A 308 -25.96 -4.23 -2.90
C TRP A 308 -25.30 -2.88 -2.61
N ASP A 309 -25.82 -1.83 -3.23
CA ASP A 309 -25.29 -0.48 -3.10
C ASP A 309 -25.83 0.26 -1.87
N VAL A 310 -26.74 -0.36 -1.09
CA VAL A 310 -27.28 0.18 0.16
C VAL A 310 -26.31 -0.11 1.29
N TRP A 311 -25.71 0.94 1.85
CA TRP A 311 -24.83 0.81 3.00
C TRP A 311 -25.57 0.20 4.22
N PRO A 312 -24.97 -0.72 4.98
CA PRO A 312 -23.62 -1.31 4.85
C PRO A 312 -23.59 -2.69 4.16
N PHE A 313 -24.61 -3.06 3.37
CA PHE A 313 -24.89 -4.43 2.93
C PHE A 313 -23.72 -5.13 2.23
N CYS A 314 -23.11 -4.52 1.20
CA CYS A 314 -21.98 -5.13 0.48
C CYS A 314 -20.77 -5.41 1.39
N GLY A 315 -20.49 -4.50 2.33
CA GLY A 315 -19.44 -4.68 3.33
C GLY A 315 -19.73 -5.85 4.28
N LEU A 316 -20.96 -5.94 4.81
CA LEU A 316 -21.37 -7.07 5.66
C LEU A 316 -21.31 -8.40 4.88
N TYR A 317 -21.69 -8.39 3.61
CA TYR A 317 -21.56 -9.56 2.73
C TYR A 317 -20.10 -9.97 2.53
N GLY A 318 -19.19 -9.01 2.32
CA GLY A 318 -17.75 -9.23 2.25
C GLY A 318 -17.20 -9.89 3.52
N VAL A 319 -17.58 -9.36 4.69
CA VAL A 319 -17.18 -9.94 6.00
C VAL A 319 -17.73 -11.36 6.17
N TYR A 320 -19.00 -11.59 5.81
CA TYR A 320 -19.61 -12.93 5.86
C TYR A 320 -18.88 -13.94 4.97
N LYS A 321 -18.50 -13.55 3.75
CA LYS A 321 -17.77 -14.41 2.81
C LYS A 321 -16.35 -14.71 3.30
N ALA A 322 -15.64 -13.70 3.79
CA ALA A 322 -14.33 -13.89 4.40
C ALA A 322 -14.39 -14.79 5.65
N TRP A 323 -15.46 -14.70 6.44
CA TRP A 323 -15.69 -15.54 7.62
C TRP A 323 -15.96 -17.01 7.27
N ARG A 324 -16.76 -17.26 6.21
CA ARG A 324 -17.14 -18.61 5.76
C ARG A 324 -15.99 -19.34 5.05
N GLY A 325 -15.00 -18.61 4.54
CA GLY A 325 -13.82 -19.16 3.86
C GLY A 325 -14.09 -19.66 2.44
N GLY A 326 -13.02 -20.12 1.78
CA GLY A 326 -12.99 -20.54 0.37
C GLY A 326 -12.12 -19.62 -0.48
N ASP A 327 -11.34 -20.17 -1.41
CA ASP A 327 -10.57 -19.35 -2.36
C ASP A 327 -11.54 -18.56 -3.24
N TYR A 328 -11.49 -17.23 -3.15
CA TYR A 328 -12.27 -16.34 -4.02
C TYR A 328 -11.56 -16.12 -5.37
N LEU A 329 -10.24 -16.36 -5.41
CA LEU A 329 -9.40 -16.21 -6.61
C LEU A 329 -9.48 -17.43 -7.54
N LEU A 330 -9.68 -18.62 -6.97
CA LEU A 330 -9.82 -19.85 -7.75
C LEU A 330 -11.31 -20.19 -7.83
N ARG A 331 -11.94 -19.91 -8.98
CA ARG A 331 -13.26 -20.47 -9.29
C ARG A 331 -13.12 -21.98 -9.22
N LYS A 332 -13.82 -22.62 -8.28
CA LYS A 332 -14.00 -24.08 -8.30
C LYS A 332 -14.67 -24.43 -9.63
N GLU A 333 -14.06 -25.33 -10.38
CA GLU A 333 -14.68 -25.88 -11.60
C GLU A 333 -16.07 -26.40 -11.23
N VAL A 334 -17.08 -25.92 -11.97
CA VAL A 334 -18.42 -26.48 -11.88
C VAL A 334 -18.31 -27.90 -12.44
N PRO A 335 -18.65 -28.97 -11.67
CA PRO A 335 -18.65 -30.30 -12.23
C PRO A 335 -19.65 -30.30 -13.39
N LYS A 336 -19.16 -30.54 -14.62
CA LYS A 336 -20.04 -30.82 -15.75
C LYS A 336 -20.92 -31.99 -15.33
N LYS A 337 -22.23 -31.76 -15.22
CA LYS A 337 -23.21 -32.85 -15.12
C LYS A 337 -22.88 -33.79 -16.28
N LYS A 338 -22.56 -35.04 -15.98
CA LYS A 338 -22.60 -36.11 -16.98
C LYS A 338 -24.03 -36.11 -17.50
N THR A 339 -24.20 -35.73 -18.76
CA THR A 339 -25.35 -36.12 -19.56
C THR A 339 -25.22 -37.62 -19.75
N ASP A 340 -26.09 -38.36 -19.06
CA ASP A 340 -26.33 -39.79 -19.31
C ASP A 340 -26.98 -40.00 -20.68
#